data_AF-A0AA37IK39-F1
#
_entry.id   AF-A0AA37IK39-F1
#
_cell.length_a   1.000
_cell.length_b   1.000
_cell.length_c   1.000
_cell.angle_alpha   90.00
_cell.angle_beta   90.00
_cell.angle_gamma   90.00
#
_symmetry.space_group_name_H-M   'P 1'
#
loop_
_entity.id
_entity.type
_entity.pdbx_description
1 polymer ?
#
loop_
_entity_poly.entity_id
_entity_poly.type
_entity_poly.pdbx_seq_one_letter_code
_entity_poly.pdbx_strand_id
1 'polypeptide(L)'
;MKHLRDGGLGDDESTNRFLADARAGKLPPVTFYKPQGNLNMHAGYADVASGDRHSTHAVKALRESPQWRNMVVIVTVDENGGWWDHVAPPKGDRWRPGMRIPALVISPFSKKGFVDHTMYDTGSILRLITRVFRLETLDGVRQRDDAMLARGQVPPGDLSHALAFTS
;
A
#
# COMPACT_ATOMS: atom_id res chain seq x y z
N MET A 1 -4.41 21.87 -4.87
CA MET A 1 -5.18 21.40 -3.69
C MET A 1 -6.50 20.67 -4.01
N LYS A 2 -6.98 20.56 -5.27
CA LYS A 2 -8.28 19.90 -5.58
C LYS A 2 -8.30 18.36 -5.45
N HIS A 3 -7.12 17.72 -5.43
CA HIS A 3 -7.00 16.25 -5.51
C HIS A 3 -6.61 15.57 -4.19
N LEU A 4 -6.09 16.33 -3.22
CA LEU A 4 -5.84 15.85 -1.87
C LEU A 4 -7.09 16.12 -1.03
N ARG A 5 -7.74 15.06 -0.56
CA ARG A 5 -8.93 15.15 0.28
C ARG A 5 -8.57 14.65 1.67
N ASP A 6 -9.12 15.30 2.69
CA ASP A 6 -9.13 14.72 4.03
C ASP A 6 -9.96 13.44 4.02
N GLY A 7 -9.40 12.37 4.58
CA GLY A 7 -10.08 11.09 4.77
C GLY A 7 -11.16 11.15 5.84
N GLY A 8 -11.09 12.13 6.74
CA GLY A 8 -11.99 12.28 7.89
C GLY A 8 -11.56 11.44 9.09
N LEU A 9 -12.44 11.38 10.10
CA LEU A 9 -12.15 10.88 11.44
C LEU A 9 -12.98 9.66 11.82
N GLY A 10 -12.37 8.76 12.59
CA GLY A 10 -13.02 7.57 13.15
C GLY A 10 -13.53 6.57 12.11
N ASP A 11 -14.49 5.76 12.55
CA ASP A 11 -15.05 4.63 11.80
C ASP A 11 -16.45 4.90 11.23
N ASP A 12 -17.02 6.07 11.50
CA ASP A 12 -18.36 6.46 11.08
C ASP A 12 -18.34 7.20 9.73
N GLU A 13 -19.24 6.85 8.82
CA GLU A 13 -19.30 7.44 7.47
C GLU A 13 -19.65 8.93 7.49
N SER A 14 -20.33 9.42 8.54
CA SER A 14 -20.66 10.85 8.69
C SER A 14 -19.43 11.71 9.00
N THR A 15 -18.39 11.12 9.59
CA THR A 15 -17.15 11.81 9.97
C THR A 15 -15.94 11.36 9.15
N ASN A 16 -16.00 10.18 8.52
CA ASN A 16 -14.95 9.60 7.68
C ASN A 16 -15.39 9.55 6.22
N ARG A 17 -14.91 10.52 5.45
CA ARG A 17 -15.25 10.69 4.03
C ARG A 17 -14.72 9.55 3.16
N PHE A 18 -13.59 8.93 3.52
CA PHE A 18 -13.09 7.76 2.78
C PHE A 18 -14.08 6.60 2.87
N LEU A 19 -14.61 6.31 4.06
CA LEU A 19 -15.61 5.26 4.25
C LEU A 19 -16.93 5.59 3.55
N ALA A 20 -17.37 6.85 3.60
CA ALA A 20 -18.56 7.30 2.87
C ALA A 20 -18.40 7.16 1.35
N ASP A 21 -17.25 7.58 0.79
CA ASP A 21 -16.97 7.47 -0.65
C ASP A 21 -16.85 5.99 -1.06
N ALA A 22 -16.28 5.12 -0.20
CA ALA A 22 -16.25 3.67 -0.43
C ALA A 22 -17.66 3.08 -0.52
N ARG A 23 -18.51 3.35 0.48
CA ARG A 23 -19.91 2.86 0.51
C ARG A 23 -20.69 3.33 -0.72
N ALA A 24 -20.51 4.59 -1.12
CA ALA A 24 -21.20 5.19 -2.25
C ALA A 24 -20.62 4.77 -3.61
N GLY A 25 -19.50 4.03 -3.66
CA GLY A 25 -18.81 3.66 -4.90
C GLY A 25 -18.22 4.87 -5.64
N LYS A 26 -17.76 5.88 -4.90
CA LYS A 26 -17.25 7.17 -5.42
C LYS A 26 -15.74 7.35 -5.23
N LEU A 27 -15.03 6.30 -4.83
CA LEU A 27 -13.57 6.38 -4.70
C LEU A 27 -12.93 6.64 -6.07
N PRO A 28 -11.97 7.59 -6.16
CA PRO A 28 -11.16 7.76 -7.35
C PRO A 28 -10.42 6.47 -7.76
N PRO A 29 -10.01 6.34 -9.04
CA PRO A 29 -9.29 5.14 -9.52
C PRO A 29 -7.99 4.83 -8.75
N VAL A 30 -7.33 5.85 -8.21
CA VAL A 30 -6.17 5.73 -7.31
C VAL A 30 -6.50 6.51 -6.04
N THR A 31 -6.52 5.82 -4.90
CA THR A 31 -6.81 6.42 -3.59
C THR A 31 -5.74 6.00 -2.60
N PHE A 32 -5.09 6.97 -1.97
CA PHE A 32 -4.23 6.75 -0.81
C PHE A 32 -5.00 7.14 0.44
N TYR A 33 -5.07 6.22 1.41
CA TYR A 33 -5.72 6.47 2.68
C TYR A 33 -4.70 6.34 3.81
N LYS A 34 -4.62 7.38 4.66
CA LYS A 34 -3.84 7.38 5.88
C LYS A 34 -4.82 7.48 7.06
N PRO A 35 -4.84 6.51 7.99
CA PRO A 35 -5.68 6.60 9.18
C PRO A 35 -5.41 7.87 9.99
N GLN A 36 -6.43 8.31 10.75
CA GLN A 36 -6.27 9.39 11.71
C GLN A 36 -5.17 9.07 12.74
N GLY A 37 -4.58 10.11 13.35
CA GLY A 37 -3.37 9.99 14.17
C GLY A 37 -3.41 8.88 15.22
N ASN A 38 -4.46 8.80 16.04
CA ASN A 38 -4.56 7.77 17.07
C ASN A 38 -4.92 6.36 16.56
N LEU A 39 -5.13 6.17 15.25
CA LEU A 39 -5.47 4.89 14.61
C LEU A 39 -4.43 4.43 13.59
N ASN A 40 -3.25 5.05 13.57
CA ASN A 40 -2.19 4.74 12.59
C ASN A 40 -1.13 3.76 13.11
N MET A 41 -1.31 3.18 14.30
CA MET A 41 -0.39 2.25 14.98
C MET A 41 0.99 2.82 15.35
N HIS A 42 1.24 4.12 15.18
CA HIS A 42 2.55 4.70 15.45
C HIS A 42 2.91 4.62 16.94
N ALA A 43 4.11 4.12 17.23
CA ALA A 43 4.61 4.00 18.58
C ALA A 43 4.66 5.37 19.29
N GLY A 44 4.35 5.37 20.59
CA GLY A 44 4.43 6.56 21.45
C GLY A 44 3.13 7.34 21.60
N TYR A 45 2.20 7.27 20.62
CA TYR A 45 0.91 7.98 20.73
C TYR A 45 -0.30 7.21 20.19
N ALA A 46 -0.10 6.09 19.50
CA ALA A 46 -1.16 5.18 19.05
C ALA A 46 -0.84 3.74 19.47
N ASP A 47 -1.80 2.83 19.26
CA ASP A 47 -1.65 1.41 19.60
C ASP A 47 -2.03 0.49 18.43
N VAL A 48 -1.43 -0.70 18.43
CA VAL A 48 -1.60 -1.70 17.38
C VAL A 48 -3.04 -2.19 17.30
N ALA A 49 -3.69 -2.42 18.44
CA ALA A 49 -5.01 -3.03 18.47
C ALA A 49 -6.08 -2.09 17.89
N SER A 50 -6.02 -0.79 18.20
CA SER A 50 -6.93 0.21 17.65
C SER A 50 -6.69 0.43 16.16
N GLY A 51 -5.43 0.52 15.72
CA GLY A 51 -5.13 0.64 14.30
C GLY A 51 -5.52 -0.62 13.49
N ASP A 52 -5.40 -1.81 14.08
CA ASP A 52 -5.75 -3.07 13.41
C ASP A 52 -7.26 -3.21 13.24
N ARG A 53 -8.03 -2.86 14.28
CA ARG A 53 -9.49 -2.77 14.19
C ARG A 53 -9.93 -1.77 13.12
N HIS A 54 -9.34 -0.57 13.10
CA HIS A 54 -9.63 0.47 12.09
C HIS A 54 -9.32 0.00 10.67
N SER A 55 -8.14 -0.61 10.47
CA SER A 55 -7.71 -1.14 9.18
C SER A 55 -8.63 -2.26 8.71
N THR A 56 -9.03 -3.16 9.61
CA THR A 56 -10.01 -4.22 9.33
C THR A 56 -11.36 -3.64 8.93
N HIS A 57 -11.84 -2.62 9.63
CA HIS A 57 -13.10 -1.93 9.30
C HIS A 57 -13.04 -1.27 7.92
N ALA A 58 -11.96 -0.54 7.62
CA ALA A 58 -11.74 0.08 6.32
C ALA A 58 -11.71 -0.95 5.18
N VAL A 59 -10.96 -2.05 5.34
CA VAL A 59 -10.92 -3.13 4.34
C VAL A 59 -12.29 -3.78 4.17
N LYS A 60 -13.06 -3.96 5.25
CA LYS A 60 -14.41 -4.49 5.18
C LYS A 60 -15.34 -3.56 4.39
N ALA A 61 -15.29 -2.25 4.64
CA ALA A 61 -16.07 -1.26 3.88
C ALA A 61 -15.73 -1.28 2.38
N LEU A 62 -14.44 -1.41 2.04
CA LEU A 62 -14.00 -1.57 0.65
C LEU A 62 -14.53 -2.85 0.01
N ARG A 63 -14.52 -3.98 0.74
CA ARG A 63 -15.04 -5.27 0.26
C ARG A 63 -16.55 -5.26 0.02
N GLU A 64 -17.28 -4.49 0.81
CA GLU A 64 -18.73 -4.30 0.68
C GLU A 64 -19.10 -3.23 -0.37
N SER A 65 -18.11 -2.49 -0.89
CA SER A 65 -18.36 -1.41 -1.84
C SER A 65 -18.82 -1.90 -3.22
N PRO A 66 -19.58 -1.09 -3.97
CA PRO A 66 -19.93 -1.39 -5.37
C PRO A 66 -18.72 -1.55 -6.30
N GLN A 67 -17.55 -1.01 -5.92
CA GLN A 67 -16.33 -1.04 -6.71
C GLN A 67 -15.45 -2.27 -6.44
N TRP A 68 -15.74 -3.07 -5.40
CA TRP A 68 -14.89 -4.18 -4.95
C TRP A 68 -14.49 -5.16 -6.06
N ARG A 69 -15.42 -5.48 -6.97
CA ARG A 69 -15.19 -6.45 -8.06
C ARG A 69 -13.98 -6.14 -8.95
N ASN A 70 -13.54 -4.88 -8.97
CA ASN A 70 -12.40 -4.42 -9.75
C ASN A 70 -11.47 -3.55 -8.90
N MET A 71 -11.08 -4.04 -7.73
CA MET A 71 -10.28 -3.31 -6.75
C MET A 71 -9.06 -4.10 -6.32
N VAL A 72 -7.92 -3.42 -6.17
CA VAL A 72 -6.71 -3.93 -5.50
C VAL A 72 -6.43 -3.03 -4.31
N VAL A 73 -6.41 -3.61 -3.12
CA VAL A 73 -6.12 -2.90 -1.87
C VAL A 73 -4.73 -3.33 -1.39
N ILE A 74 -3.86 -2.36 -1.15
CA ILE A 74 -2.53 -2.58 -0.58
C ILE A 74 -2.53 -2.01 0.82
N VAL A 75 -2.30 -2.87 1.82
CA VAL A 75 -2.13 -2.46 3.23
C VAL A 75 -0.67 -2.61 3.58
N THR A 76 -0.04 -1.52 4.02
CA THR A 76 1.36 -1.48 4.41
C THR A 76 1.59 -0.33 5.39
N VAL A 77 2.81 -0.22 5.90
CA VAL A 77 3.26 0.86 6.79
C VAL A 77 4.33 1.68 6.09
N ASP A 78 4.56 2.91 6.54
CA ASP A 78 5.58 3.77 5.94
C ASP A 78 7.00 3.40 6.39
N GLU A 79 7.14 2.86 7.60
CA GLU A 79 8.42 2.48 8.21
C GLU A 79 8.28 1.36 9.27
N ASN A 80 9.39 0.91 9.87
CA ASN A 80 9.43 -0.27 10.74
C ASN A 80 9.38 0.02 12.26
N GLY A 81 9.14 1.26 12.66
CA GLY A 81 9.14 1.78 14.04
C GLY A 81 10.49 1.78 14.74
N GLY A 82 11.59 1.49 14.03
CA GLY A 82 12.88 1.17 14.66
C GLY A 82 12.92 -0.21 15.34
N TRP A 83 11.89 -1.04 15.15
CA TRP A 83 11.84 -2.39 15.68
C TRP A 83 12.80 -3.31 14.92
N TRP A 84 13.30 -4.35 15.61
CA TRP A 84 14.27 -5.28 15.04
C TRP A 84 13.65 -6.17 13.97
N ASP A 85 14.35 -6.33 12.84
CA ASP A 85 14.10 -7.34 11.80
C ASP A 85 15.41 -8.10 11.54
N HIS A 86 15.33 -9.42 11.39
CA HIS A 86 16.49 -10.29 11.16
C HIS A 86 17.10 -10.14 9.76
N VAL A 87 16.34 -9.64 8.79
CA VAL A 87 16.78 -9.45 7.41
C VAL A 87 17.50 -8.13 7.32
N ALA A 88 18.81 -8.20 7.05
CA ALA A 88 19.59 -7.00 6.77
C ALA A 88 19.00 -6.25 5.56
N PRO A 89 18.84 -4.92 5.64
CA PRO A 89 18.37 -4.12 4.51
C PRO A 89 19.21 -4.38 3.25
N PRO A 90 18.58 -4.55 2.07
CA PRO A 90 19.32 -4.75 0.84
C PRO A 90 20.25 -3.56 0.55
N LYS A 91 21.34 -3.82 -0.17
CA LYS A 91 22.23 -2.75 -0.63
C LYS A 91 21.57 -2.06 -1.82
N GLY A 92 21.18 -0.80 -1.71
CA GLY A 92 20.68 -0.02 -2.86
C GLY A 92 21.30 1.36 -2.93
N ASP A 93 20.53 2.37 -3.35
CA ASP A 93 20.98 3.75 -3.58
C ASP A 93 21.61 4.45 -2.35
N ARG A 94 21.84 5.76 -2.45
CA ARG A 94 22.39 6.59 -1.36
C ARG A 94 21.64 6.41 -0.04
N TRP A 95 20.33 6.21 -0.09
CA TRP A 95 19.45 6.03 1.06
C TRP A 95 19.22 4.56 1.42
N ARG A 96 19.48 3.66 0.46
CA ARG A 96 19.24 2.21 0.51
C ARG A 96 17.75 1.89 0.71
N PRO A 97 17.26 0.72 0.28
CA PRO A 97 16.00 0.21 0.82
C PRO A 97 16.09 0.18 2.34
N GLY A 98 15.02 0.62 3.00
CA GLY A 98 14.93 0.60 4.45
C GLY A 98 14.80 -0.82 5.01
N MET A 99 14.53 -0.89 6.31
CA MET A 99 14.15 -2.15 6.96
C MET A 99 12.89 -2.72 6.30
N ARG A 100 12.71 -4.04 6.39
CA ARG A 100 11.51 -4.70 5.86
C ARG A 100 10.27 -4.21 6.61
N ILE A 101 9.19 -4.03 5.86
CA ILE A 101 7.86 -3.66 6.35
C ILE A 101 6.85 -4.70 5.88
N PRO A 102 5.75 -4.93 6.64
CA PRO A 102 4.66 -5.78 6.18
C PRO A 102 3.94 -5.16 4.98
N ALA A 103 3.50 -5.99 4.04
CA ALA A 103 2.62 -5.61 2.94
C ALA A 103 1.61 -6.72 2.66
N LEU A 104 0.34 -6.35 2.52
CA LEU A 104 -0.76 -7.23 2.14
C LEU A 104 -1.39 -6.73 0.84
N VAL A 105 -1.65 -7.65 -0.10
CA VAL A 105 -2.41 -7.38 -1.33
C VAL A 105 -3.76 -8.08 -1.25
N ILE A 106 -4.82 -7.31 -1.09
CA ILE A 106 -6.19 -7.78 -0.86
C ILE A 106 -7.07 -7.39 -2.05
N SER A 107 -7.57 -8.38 -2.78
CA SER A 107 -8.30 -8.16 -4.02
C SER A 107 -9.12 -9.41 -4.40
N PRO A 108 -10.21 -9.28 -5.20
CA PRO A 108 -10.78 -10.42 -5.92
C PRO A 108 -9.76 -11.17 -6.80
N PHE A 109 -8.68 -10.48 -7.21
CA PHE A 109 -7.62 -11.02 -8.06
C PHE A 109 -6.43 -11.60 -7.26
N SER A 110 -6.42 -11.50 -5.93
CA SER A 110 -5.28 -12.00 -5.13
C SER A 110 -5.17 -13.52 -5.21
N LYS A 111 -3.95 -14.02 -5.40
CA LYS A 111 -3.66 -15.46 -5.22
C LYS A 111 -4.00 -15.88 -3.78
N LYS A 112 -4.76 -16.96 -3.62
CA LYS A 112 -5.20 -17.43 -2.29
C LYS A 112 -4.09 -18.21 -1.59
N GLY A 113 -3.90 -17.96 -0.29
CA GLY A 113 -2.91 -18.67 0.54
C GLY A 113 -1.47 -18.49 0.04
N PHE A 114 -1.18 -17.37 -0.63
CA PHE A 114 0.07 -17.13 -1.32
C PHE A 114 0.95 -16.14 -0.57
N VAL A 115 2.22 -16.50 -0.38
CA VAL A 115 3.27 -15.61 0.13
C VAL A 115 4.19 -15.28 -1.03
N ASP A 116 4.25 -14.01 -1.41
CA ASP A 116 5.15 -13.55 -2.45
C ASP A 116 6.52 -13.23 -1.87
N HIS A 117 7.55 -13.85 -2.44
CA HIS A 117 8.95 -13.66 -2.05
C HIS A 117 9.72 -12.71 -2.98
N THR A 118 9.03 -12.13 -3.97
CA THR A 118 9.60 -11.08 -4.82
C THR A 118 10.05 -9.89 -3.96
N MET A 119 11.20 -9.31 -4.29
CA MET A 119 11.68 -8.11 -3.61
C MET A 119 10.85 -6.90 -4.04
N TYR A 120 10.33 -6.17 -3.04
CA TYR A 120 9.52 -4.97 -3.23
C TYR A 120 10.06 -3.82 -2.36
N ASP A 121 9.75 -2.59 -2.78
CA ASP A 121 9.87 -1.41 -1.94
C ASP A 121 8.59 -0.56 -2.03
N THR A 122 8.51 0.56 -1.30
CA THR A 122 7.33 1.44 -1.34
C THR A 122 7.04 1.97 -2.74
N GLY A 123 8.06 2.08 -3.59
CA GLY A 123 7.92 2.45 -5.01
C GLY A 123 7.20 1.38 -5.84
N SER A 124 7.13 0.12 -5.39
CA SER A 124 6.38 -0.95 -6.07
C SER A 124 4.89 -0.64 -6.21
N ILE A 125 4.32 0.17 -5.31
CA ILE A 125 2.94 0.68 -5.43
C ILE A 125 2.81 1.57 -6.66
N LEU A 126 3.78 2.46 -6.90
CA LEU A 126 3.80 3.33 -8.06
C LEU A 126 4.00 2.53 -9.34
N ARG A 127 4.86 1.50 -9.32
CA ARG A 127 5.05 0.56 -10.45
C ARG A 127 3.74 -0.13 -10.82
N LEU A 128 2.96 -0.60 -9.84
CA LEU A 128 1.64 -1.19 -10.09
C LEU A 128 0.69 -0.18 -10.74
N ILE A 129 0.61 1.05 -10.21
CA ILE A 129 -0.24 2.12 -10.76
C ILE A 129 0.18 2.42 -12.21
N THR A 130 1.47 2.63 -12.46
CA THR A 130 2.00 2.86 -13.81
C THR A 130 1.62 1.74 -14.77
N ARG A 131 1.72 0.47 -14.34
CA ARG A 131 1.32 -0.69 -15.14
C ARG A 131 -0.18 -0.69 -15.45
N VAL A 132 -1.02 -0.53 -14.43
CA VAL A 132 -2.50 -0.59 -14.55
C VAL A 132 -3.01 0.50 -15.49
N PHE A 133 -2.49 1.73 -15.35
CA PHE A 133 -2.94 2.89 -16.11
C PHE A 133 -2.11 3.17 -17.38
N ARG A 134 -1.13 2.31 -17.69
CA ARG A 134 -0.21 2.46 -18.84
C ARG A 134 0.46 3.84 -18.89
N LEU A 135 0.93 4.30 -17.74
CA LEU A 135 1.59 5.59 -17.60
C LEU A 135 3.08 5.48 -17.98
N GLU A 136 3.72 6.63 -18.19
CA GLU A 136 5.17 6.70 -18.23
C GLU A 136 5.77 6.40 -16.85
N THR A 137 6.92 5.73 -16.82
CA THR A 137 7.63 5.44 -15.57
C THR A 137 8.23 6.71 -15.00
N LEU A 138 7.85 7.03 -13.75
CA LEU A 138 8.35 8.19 -13.04
C LEU A 138 9.87 8.16 -12.88
N ASP A 139 10.52 9.31 -13.01
CA ASP A 139 11.98 9.47 -12.92
C ASP A 139 12.57 8.87 -11.64
N GLY A 140 11.90 9.05 -10.50
CA GLY A 140 12.34 8.49 -9.22
C GLY A 140 12.32 6.96 -9.19
N VAL A 141 11.38 6.33 -9.92
CA VAL A 141 11.33 4.86 -10.07
C VAL A 141 12.47 4.39 -10.98
N ARG A 142 12.72 5.10 -12.09
CA ARG A 142 13.85 4.79 -12.99
C ARG A 142 15.20 4.92 -12.28
N GLN A 143 15.41 6.02 -11.58
CA GLN A 143 16.62 6.27 -10.80
C GLN A 143 16.86 5.18 -9.74
N ARG A 144 15.78 4.69 -9.12
CA ARG A 144 15.85 3.60 -8.14
C ARG A 144 16.28 2.29 -8.79
N ASP A 145 15.70 1.95 -9.94
CA ASP A 145 16.04 0.73 -10.68
C ASP A 145 17.51 0.76 -11.13
N ASP A 146 17.95 1.89 -11.71
CA ASP A 146 19.33 2.11 -12.15
C ASP A 146 20.32 1.97 -10.98
N ALA A 147 19.98 2.53 -9.81
CA ALA A 147 20.84 2.46 -8.63
C ALA A 147 20.93 1.05 -8.04
N MET A 148 19.88 0.24 -8.16
CA MET A 148 19.90 -1.17 -7.76
C MET A 148 20.78 -2.00 -8.72
N LEU A 149 20.59 -1.81 -10.02
CA LEU A 149 21.38 -2.46 -11.06
C LEU A 149 22.87 -2.14 -10.94
N ALA A 150 23.21 -0.86 -10.72
CA ALA A 150 24.59 -0.41 -10.52
C ALA A 150 25.30 -1.06 -9.32
N ARG A 151 24.55 -1.72 -8.41
CA ARG A 151 25.06 -2.44 -7.25
C ARG A 151 24.89 -3.96 -7.35
N GLY A 152 24.63 -4.47 -8.56
CA GLY A 152 24.47 -5.89 -8.83
C GLY A 152 23.22 -6.49 -8.17
N GLN A 153 22.19 -5.68 -7.93
CA GLN A 153 20.90 -6.12 -7.40
C GLN A 153 19.84 -6.15 -8.50
N VAL A 154 18.71 -6.79 -8.21
CA VAL A 154 17.53 -6.81 -9.09
C VAL A 154 16.62 -5.64 -8.71
N PRO A 155 16.04 -4.91 -9.68
CA PRO A 155 15.01 -3.90 -9.40
C PRO A 155 13.80 -4.47 -8.66
N PRO A 156 13.15 -3.69 -7.77
CA PRO A 156 11.92 -4.13 -7.10
C PRO A 156 10.79 -4.44 -8.09
N GLY A 157 9.98 -5.44 -7.78
CA GLY A 157 8.81 -5.79 -8.61
C GLY A 157 7.67 -4.78 -8.50
N ASP A 158 6.55 -5.07 -9.16
CA ASP A 158 5.38 -4.18 -9.28
C ASP A 158 4.11 -4.72 -8.59
N LEU A 159 4.25 -5.65 -7.64
CA LEU A 159 3.16 -6.35 -6.92
C LEU A 159 2.23 -7.21 -7.80
N SER A 160 2.39 -7.23 -9.13
CA SER A 160 1.49 -7.99 -10.01
C SER A 160 1.64 -9.50 -9.84
N HIS A 161 2.77 -9.97 -9.34
CA HIS A 161 2.99 -11.39 -9.05
C HIS A 161 2.08 -11.93 -7.93
N ALA A 162 1.57 -11.07 -7.05
CA ALA A 162 0.57 -11.44 -6.03
C ALA A 162 -0.86 -11.60 -6.62
N LEU A 163 -1.07 -11.19 -7.88
CA LEU A 163 -2.36 -11.18 -8.54
C LEU A 163 -2.45 -12.29 -9.60
N ALA A 164 -3.64 -12.83 -9.80
CA ALA A 164 -3.99 -13.77 -10.85
C ALA A 164 -5.29 -13.32 -11.51
N PHE A 165 -5.21 -13.01 -12.80
CA PHE A 165 -6.37 -12.72 -13.63
C PHE A 165 -6.76 -14.01 -14.34
N THR A 166 -7.96 -14.49 -14.09
CA THR A 166 -8.52 -15.60 -14.88
C THR A 166 -8.87 -15.06 -16.26
N SER A 167 -8.42 -15.77 -17.30
CA SER A 167 -8.74 -15.51 -18.70
C SER A 167 -10.20 -15.77 -19.01
#